data_AF-A0A6N9PX84-F1
#
_entry.id   AF-A0A6N9PX84-F1
#
_cell.length_a   1.000
_cell.length_b   1.000
_cell.length_c   1.000
_cell.angle_alpha   90.00
_cell.angle_beta   90.00
_cell.angle_gamma   90.00
#
_symmetry.space_group_name_H-M   'P 1'
#
loop_
_entity.id
_entity.type
_entity.pdbx_description
1 polymer ?
#
loop_
_entity_poly.entity_id
_entity_poly.type
_entity_poly.pdbx_seq_one_letter_code
_entity_poly.pdbx_strand_id
1 'polypeptide(L)'
;MKDKKIFIADKLQGTKVNLADYTHIRAYHACRIEDENVYRNKGLVAFNRESALKDAIIKLRSGKVTELEIRNQFNLEWESLGTNYSPQIWLMLEKAELLGKSCHYLIYGSEFLNCLAMRLGCRDRLKTIGRPAIIVCDIPIKCISKLRLQGLEKDIWHRNTADRSIAVCNVRPQDIIEIIYPTGTVEDPYTKFQYNL
;
A
#
# COMPACT_ATOMS: atom_id res chain seq x y z
N MET A 1 -28.51 3.34 -8.59
CA MET A 1 -27.33 2.76 -7.91
C MET A 1 -27.81 2.24 -6.57
N LYS A 2 -27.49 1.00 -6.16
CA LYS A 2 -27.75 0.59 -4.77
C LYS A 2 -27.00 1.55 -3.84
N ASP A 3 -27.67 2.08 -2.83
CA ASP A 3 -27.05 3.01 -1.88
C ASP A 3 -25.79 2.37 -1.27
N LYS A 4 -24.64 3.02 -1.47
CA LYS A 4 -23.37 2.57 -0.88
C LYS A 4 -23.42 2.87 0.62
N LYS A 5 -23.58 1.83 1.44
CA LYS A 5 -23.32 1.91 2.88
C LYS A 5 -21.85 1.61 3.16
N ILE A 6 -21.09 2.63 3.59
CA ILE A 6 -19.62 2.59 3.70
C ILE A 6 -19.22 2.56 5.17
N PHE A 7 -18.39 1.58 5.53
CA PHE A 7 -17.75 1.52 6.83
C PHE A 7 -16.48 2.37 6.84
N ILE A 8 -16.27 3.21 7.87
CA ILE A 8 -15.08 4.04 8.05
C ILE A 8 -14.53 3.78 9.45
N ALA A 9 -13.35 3.18 9.54
CA ALA A 9 -12.77 2.71 10.81
C ALA A 9 -12.45 3.84 11.79
N ASP A 10 -11.99 5.00 11.28
CA ASP A 10 -11.64 6.21 12.05
C ASP A 10 -12.74 6.66 13.04
N LYS A 11 -14.00 6.23 12.84
CA LYS A 11 -15.18 6.71 13.59
C LYS A 11 -15.73 5.73 14.62
N LEU A 12 -15.22 4.49 14.71
CA LEU A 12 -15.96 3.39 15.37
C LEU A 12 -15.14 2.49 16.32
N GLN A 13 -13.95 2.91 16.76
CA GLN A 13 -13.13 2.11 17.67
C GLN A 13 -13.83 1.84 19.02
N GLY A 14 -13.73 0.59 19.51
CA GLY A 14 -14.34 0.15 20.76
C GLY A 14 -15.86 -0.02 20.68
N THR A 15 -16.44 0.05 19.48
CA THR A 15 -17.85 -0.25 19.23
C THR A 15 -17.96 -1.66 18.64
N LYS A 16 -18.95 -2.44 19.07
CA LYS A 16 -19.27 -3.70 18.40
C LYS A 16 -19.83 -3.39 17.02
N VAL A 17 -19.17 -3.85 15.97
CA VAL A 17 -19.60 -3.65 14.58
C VAL A 17 -19.88 -4.99 13.91
N ASN A 18 -20.87 -5.03 13.02
CA ASN A 18 -21.07 -6.11 12.08
C ASN A 18 -20.78 -5.56 10.68
N LEU A 19 -19.65 -5.94 10.09
CA LEU A 19 -19.22 -5.47 8.79
C LEU A 19 -20.17 -5.98 7.68
N ALA A 20 -20.91 -7.06 7.90
CA ALA A 20 -21.92 -7.53 6.96
C ALA A 20 -23.07 -6.52 6.75
N ASP A 21 -23.25 -5.56 7.67
CA ASP A 21 -24.25 -4.50 7.54
C ASP A 21 -23.84 -3.41 6.55
N TYR A 22 -22.63 -3.48 6.00
CA TYR A 22 -22.07 -2.52 5.06
C TYR A 22 -21.87 -3.15 3.68
N THR A 23 -21.76 -2.30 2.66
CA THR A 23 -21.48 -2.73 1.29
C THR A 23 -20.00 -2.60 0.96
N HIS A 24 -19.32 -1.61 1.55
CA HIS A 24 -17.92 -1.28 1.29
C HIS A 24 -17.22 -0.88 2.60
N ILE A 25 -15.89 -0.99 2.61
CA ILE A 25 -15.00 -0.48 3.64
C ILE A 25 -14.11 0.59 3.00
N ARG A 26 -14.06 1.78 3.61
CA ARG A 26 -13.09 2.81 3.23
C ARG A 26 -11.71 2.42 3.71
N ALA A 27 -10.75 2.43 2.79
CA ALA A 27 -9.36 2.14 3.06
C ALA A 27 -8.44 3.02 2.21
N TYR A 28 -7.16 3.06 2.57
CA TYR A 28 -6.18 4.01 2.06
C TYR A 28 -4.91 3.28 1.63
N HIS A 29 -4.42 3.55 0.43
CA HIS A 29 -3.17 3.02 -0.07
C HIS A 29 -2.17 4.15 -0.26
N ALA A 30 -1.08 4.16 0.50
CA ALA A 30 0.03 5.09 0.29
C ALA A 30 0.98 4.54 -0.77
N CYS A 31 1.41 5.40 -1.69
CA CYS A 31 2.40 5.06 -2.70
C CYS A 31 3.06 6.34 -3.23
N ARG A 32 3.87 6.19 -4.29
CA ARG A 32 4.35 7.30 -5.11
C ARG A 32 3.82 7.14 -6.53
N ILE A 33 3.11 8.16 -7.01
CA ILE A 33 2.44 8.14 -8.31
C ILE A 33 3.33 8.84 -9.34
N GLU A 34 3.67 8.12 -10.42
CA GLU A 34 4.34 8.69 -11.61
C GLU A 34 3.32 9.23 -12.62
N ASP A 35 2.20 8.52 -12.80
CA ASP A 35 1.09 8.90 -13.67
C ASP A 35 -0.24 8.53 -13.00
N GLU A 36 -1.05 9.55 -12.66
CA GLU A 36 -2.37 9.37 -12.06
C GLU A 36 -3.32 8.59 -12.98
N ASN A 37 -3.19 8.72 -14.30
CA ASN A 37 -4.08 8.08 -15.27
C ASN A 37 -4.00 6.55 -15.20
N VAL A 38 -2.84 5.99 -14.81
CA VAL A 38 -2.70 4.54 -14.61
C VAL A 38 -3.70 4.06 -13.56
N TYR A 39 -3.81 4.77 -12.45
CA TYR A 39 -4.72 4.43 -11.35
C TYR A 39 -6.18 4.68 -11.73
N ARG A 40 -6.47 5.82 -12.37
CA ARG A 40 -7.83 6.17 -12.80
C ARG A 40 -8.38 5.21 -13.86
N ASN A 41 -7.52 4.64 -14.72
CA ASN A 41 -7.95 3.77 -15.81
C ASN A 41 -7.88 2.27 -15.46
N LYS A 42 -6.89 1.85 -14.68
CA LYS A 42 -6.63 0.43 -14.38
C LYS A 42 -6.90 0.04 -12.93
N GLY A 43 -7.03 1.02 -12.04
CA GLY A 43 -7.16 0.80 -10.61
C GLY A 43 -5.81 0.47 -9.96
N LEU A 44 -5.85 -0.20 -8.81
CA LEU A 44 -4.66 -0.77 -8.18
C LEU A 44 -4.55 -2.24 -8.58
N VAL A 45 -3.40 -2.61 -9.12
CA VAL A 45 -3.09 -3.97 -9.58
C VAL A 45 -1.85 -4.44 -8.82
N ALA A 46 -1.95 -5.58 -8.16
CA ALA A 46 -0.80 -6.17 -7.48
C ALA A 46 0.28 -6.55 -8.49
N PHE A 47 1.55 -6.34 -8.13
CA PHE A 47 2.65 -6.70 -9.02
C PHE A 47 2.73 -8.22 -9.22
N ASN A 48 2.99 -8.64 -10.45
CA ASN A 48 3.52 -9.97 -10.74
C ASN A 48 5.05 -9.89 -10.91
N ARG A 49 5.72 -11.04 -10.93
CA ARG A 49 7.19 -11.14 -11.03
C ARG A 49 7.77 -10.34 -12.19
N GLU A 50 7.15 -10.45 -13.37
CA GLU A 50 7.62 -9.77 -14.58
C GLU A 50 7.53 -8.26 -14.44
N SER A 51 6.36 -7.75 -14.04
CA SER A 51 6.12 -6.33 -13.83
C SER A 51 7.01 -5.75 -12.73
N ALA A 52 7.22 -6.49 -11.62
CA ALA A 52 8.08 -6.07 -10.52
C ALA A 52 9.55 -6.00 -10.94
N LEU A 53 10.04 -6.98 -11.70
CA LEU A 53 11.42 -6.99 -12.19
C LEU A 53 11.65 -5.84 -13.18
N LYS A 54 10.71 -5.62 -14.10
CA LYS A 54 10.77 -4.49 -15.03
C LYS A 54 10.83 -3.17 -14.28
N ASP A 55 9.95 -2.98 -13.29
CA ASP A 55 9.91 -1.75 -12.49
C ASP A 55 11.19 -1.57 -11.68
N ALA A 56 11.74 -2.64 -11.08
CA ALA A 56 13.01 -2.62 -10.38
C ALA A 56 14.18 -2.18 -11.27
N ILE A 57 14.28 -2.72 -12.48
CA ILE A 57 15.36 -2.35 -13.42
C ILE A 57 15.24 -0.87 -13.81
N ILE A 58 14.04 -0.41 -14.16
CA ILE A 58 13.81 0.99 -14.55
C ILE A 58 14.14 1.93 -13.38
N LYS A 59 13.65 1.60 -12.18
CA LYS A 59 13.70 2.50 -11.03
C LYS A 59 14.99 2.45 -10.25
N LEU A 60 15.76 1.36 -10.28
CA LEU A 60 16.95 1.21 -9.44
C LEU A 60 18.27 1.28 -10.21
N ARG A 61 18.25 1.05 -11.53
CA ARG A 61 19.46 1.12 -12.35
C ARG A 61 20.05 2.53 -12.35
N SER A 62 21.36 2.61 -12.16
CA SER A 62 22.12 3.86 -12.14
C SER A 62 23.58 3.62 -12.52
N GLY A 63 24.41 4.66 -12.51
CA GLY A 63 25.86 4.49 -12.69
C GLY A 63 26.54 3.67 -11.58
N LYS A 64 25.89 3.49 -10.42
CA LYS A 64 26.41 2.72 -9.27
C LYS A 64 25.79 1.33 -9.12
N VAL A 65 24.66 1.07 -9.78
CA VAL A 65 23.90 -0.17 -9.67
C VAL A 65 23.53 -0.64 -11.06
N THR A 66 24.11 -1.76 -11.47
CA THR A 66 23.93 -2.37 -12.78
C THR A 66 22.64 -3.19 -12.84
N GLU A 67 22.19 -3.48 -14.05
CA GLU A 67 21.02 -4.35 -14.26
C GLU A 67 21.26 -5.78 -13.75
N LEU A 68 22.49 -6.29 -13.87
CA LEU A 68 22.84 -7.62 -13.40
C LEU A 68 22.71 -7.73 -11.87
N GLU A 69 23.22 -6.74 -11.14
CA GLU A 69 23.07 -6.68 -9.67
C GLU A 69 21.61 -6.62 -9.25
N ILE A 70 20.79 -5.83 -9.95
CA ILE A 70 19.34 -5.76 -9.69
C ILE A 70 18.68 -7.12 -9.91
N ARG A 71 18.96 -7.79 -11.03
CA ARG A 71 18.38 -9.12 -11.34
C ARG A 71 18.76 -10.15 -10.29
N ASN A 72 20.03 -10.18 -9.88
CA ASN A 72 20.52 -11.12 -8.89
C ASN A 72 19.84 -10.89 -7.54
N GLN A 73 19.82 -9.65 -7.04
CA GLN A 73 19.17 -9.35 -5.76
C GLN A 73 17.65 -9.54 -5.85
N PHE A 74 17.01 -9.17 -6.97
CA PHE A 74 15.58 -9.38 -7.19
C PHE A 74 15.21 -10.84 -7.06
N ASN A 75 15.99 -11.76 -7.64
CA ASN A 75 15.68 -13.20 -7.55
C ASN A 75 15.71 -13.68 -6.10
N LEU A 76 16.72 -13.26 -5.32
CA LEU A 76 16.82 -13.60 -3.89
C LEU A 76 15.61 -13.07 -3.10
N GLU A 77 15.27 -11.80 -3.28
CA GLU A 77 14.14 -11.18 -2.58
C GLU A 77 12.80 -11.80 -3.02
N TRP A 78 12.62 -12.09 -4.32
CA TRP A 78 11.40 -12.69 -4.83
C TRP A 78 11.21 -14.13 -4.35
N GLU A 79 12.29 -14.92 -4.31
CA GLU A 79 12.26 -16.30 -3.79
C GLU A 79 11.94 -16.32 -2.28
N SER A 80 12.41 -15.32 -1.53
CA SER A 80 12.14 -15.20 -0.09
C SER A 80 10.65 -15.01 0.24
N LEU A 81 9.84 -14.55 -0.72
CA LEU A 81 8.39 -14.45 -0.57
C LEU A 81 7.71 -15.83 -0.44
N GLY A 82 8.38 -16.89 -0.90
CA GLY A 82 7.90 -18.27 -0.85
C GLY A 82 6.92 -18.65 -1.96
N THR A 83 6.74 -19.96 -2.15
CA THR A 83 5.93 -20.54 -3.25
C THR A 83 4.43 -20.27 -3.13
N ASN A 84 3.94 -19.97 -1.92
CA ASN A 84 2.53 -19.67 -1.66
C ASN A 84 2.23 -18.17 -1.65
N TYR A 85 3.18 -17.32 -2.07
CA TYR A 85 2.97 -15.89 -2.14
C TYR A 85 1.89 -15.55 -3.19
N SER A 86 0.83 -14.91 -2.73
CA SER A 86 -0.18 -14.31 -3.60
C SER A 86 -0.02 -12.79 -3.56
N PRO A 87 0.27 -12.13 -4.69
CA PRO A 87 0.36 -10.68 -4.74
C PRO A 87 -0.92 -10.02 -4.23
N GLN A 88 -0.78 -9.17 -3.22
CA GLN A 88 -1.89 -8.45 -2.60
C GLN A 88 -1.58 -6.96 -2.55
N ILE A 89 -2.65 -6.18 -2.54
CA ILE A 89 -2.66 -4.74 -2.36
C ILE A 89 -3.05 -4.50 -0.93
N TRP A 90 -2.12 -3.94 -0.17
CA TRP A 90 -2.33 -3.59 1.23
C TRP A 90 -2.93 -2.20 1.32
N LEU A 91 -4.01 -2.07 2.10
CA LEU A 91 -4.68 -0.81 2.38
C LEU A 91 -4.85 -0.65 3.89
N MET A 92 -4.53 0.53 4.39
CA MET A 92 -4.79 0.91 5.78
C MET A 92 -6.24 1.34 5.94
N LEU A 93 -6.83 1.04 7.08
CA LEU A 93 -8.20 1.45 7.41
C LEU A 93 -8.26 2.87 7.97
N GLU A 94 -7.12 3.39 8.42
CA GLU A 94 -6.98 4.72 9.00
C GLU A 94 -5.88 5.48 8.28
N LYS A 95 -6.21 6.69 7.81
CA LYS A 95 -5.26 7.54 7.06
C LYS A 95 -4.09 7.99 7.94
N ALA A 96 -4.32 8.20 9.23
CA ALA A 96 -3.30 8.68 10.16
C ALA A 96 -2.12 7.71 10.29
N GLU A 97 -2.35 6.40 10.18
CA GLU A 97 -1.27 5.39 10.22
C GLU A 97 -0.27 5.58 9.06
N LEU A 98 -0.76 5.97 7.87
CA LEU A 98 0.09 6.25 6.70
C LEU A 98 0.93 7.52 6.84
N LEU A 99 0.51 8.47 7.66
CA LEU A 99 1.27 9.68 7.96
C LEU A 99 2.20 9.50 9.18
N GLY A 100 1.91 8.51 10.02
CA GLY A 100 2.72 8.15 11.18
C GLY A 100 3.62 6.94 10.90
N LYS A 101 3.23 5.77 11.41
CA LYS A 101 4.07 4.57 11.47
C LYS A 101 4.37 3.94 10.10
N SER A 102 3.52 4.18 9.11
CA SER A 102 3.62 3.61 7.77
C SER A 102 3.97 4.65 6.70
N CYS A 103 4.60 5.76 7.09
CA CYS A 103 4.99 6.82 6.15
C CYS A 103 6.06 6.39 5.13
N HIS A 104 6.76 5.27 5.34
CA HIS A 104 7.72 4.75 4.36
C HIS A 104 7.12 4.49 2.98
N TYR A 105 5.84 4.15 2.89
CA TYR A 105 5.14 4.02 1.60
C TYR A 105 5.03 5.34 0.84
N LEU A 106 4.92 6.47 1.56
CA LEU A 106 4.91 7.81 0.96
C LEU A 106 6.33 8.26 0.55
N ILE A 107 7.33 7.88 1.35
CA ILE A 107 8.72 8.27 1.11
C ILE A 107 9.33 7.44 -0.04
N TYR A 108 9.10 6.13 -0.06
CA TYR A 108 9.79 5.17 -0.93
C TYR A 108 8.87 4.45 -1.94
N GLY A 109 7.54 4.54 -1.79
CA GLY A 109 6.61 3.84 -2.67
C GLY A 109 6.46 2.36 -2.31
N SER A 110 6.70 1.48 -3.27
CA SER A 110 6.53 0.02 -3.12
C SER A 110 7.48 -0.55 -2.08
N GLU A 111 6.96 -1.27 -1.07
CA GLU A 111 7.79 -1.90 -0.04
C GLU A 111 8.76 -2.94 -0.62
N PHE A 112 8.33 -3.70 -1.63
CA PHE A 112 9.22 -4.65 -2.30
C PHE A 112 10.41 -3.94 -2.95
N LEU A 113 10.16 -2.82 -3.65
CA LEU A 113 11.25 -2.04 -4.26
C LEU A 113 12.10 -1.34 -3.20
N ASN A 114 11.50 -0.89 -2.09
CA ASN A 114 12.20 -0.30 -0.96
C ASN A 114 13.20 -1.29 -0.34
N CYS A 115 12.78 -2.53 -0.07
CA CYS A 115 13.64 -3.61 0.40
C CYS A 115 14.78 -3.91 -0.59
N LEU A 116 14.46 -4.06 -1.88
CA LEU A 116 15.44 -4.30 -2.93
C LEU A 116 16.47 -3.16 -3.02
N ALA A 117 16.01 -1.91 -3.00
CA ALA A 117 16.88 -0.73 -3.06
C ALA A 117 17.73 -0.56 -1.80
N MET A 118 17.23 -0.98 -0.63
CA MET A 118 18.01 -1.01 0.60
C MET A 118 19.17 -2.01 0.49
N ARG A 119 18.92 -3.21 -0.05
CA ARG A 119 19.96 -4.23 -0.27
C ARG A 119 21.03 -3.79 -1.27
N LEU A 120 20.62 -3.05 -2.30
CA LEU A 120 21.50 -2.50 -3.32
C LEU A 120 22.16 -1.17 -2.92
N GLY A 121 21.88 -0.64 -1.72
CA GLY A 121 22.45 0.62 -1.25
C GLY A 121 22.03 1.86 -2.06
N CYS A 122 20.86 1.82 -2.71
CA CYS A 122 20.37 2.86 -3.61
C CYS A 122 18.97 3.41 -3.25
N ARG A 123 18.52 3.18 -2.01
CA ARG A 123 17.16 3.51 -1.54
C ARG A 123 16.72 4.96 -1.76
N ASP A 124 17.62 5.93 -1.62
CA ASP A 124 17.31 7.35 -1.83
C ASP A 124 16.84 7.67 -3.25
N ARG A 125 17.18 6.82 -4.24
CA ARG A 125 16.69 6.97 -5.61
C ARG A 125 15.17 6.85 -5.70
N LEU A 126 14.53 6.09 -4.82
CA LEU A 126 13.07 5.97 -4.81
C LEU A 126 12.38 7.27 -4.37
N LYS A 127 13.05 8.12 -3.58
CA LYS A 127 12.53 9.42 -3.12
C LYS A 127 12.33 10.42 -4.27
N THR A 128 12.97 10.19 -5.41
CA THR A 128 12.94 11.10 -6.57
C THR A 128 11.98 10.64 -7.66
N ILE A 129 11.32 9.49 -7.49
CA ILE A 129 10.46 8.87 -8.51
C ILE A 129 9.00 9.04 -8.09
N GLY A 130 8.21 9.68 -8.95
CA GLY A 130 6.81 10.00 -8.67
C GLY A 130 6.61 10.94 -7.49
N ARG A 131 5.35 11.20 -7.16
CA ARG A 131 4.93 12.08 -6.05
C ARG A 131 4.26 11.28 -4.94
N PRO A 132 4.56 11.52 -3.65
CA PRO A 132 3.85 10.89 -2.54
C PRO A 132 2.34 11.09 -2.66
N ALA A 133 1.57 10.01 -2.53
CA ALA A 133 0.13 10.06 -2.65
C ALA A 133 -0.55 9.04 -1.75
N ILE A 134 -1.76 9.37 -1.30
CA ILE A 134 -2.69 8.47 -0.63
C ILE A 134 -3.90 8.29 -1.52
N ILE A 135 -4.11 7.07 -1.99
CA ILE A 135 -5.25 6.69 -2.82
C ILE A 135 -6.37 6.23 -1.87
N VAL A 136 -7.49 6.94 -1.90
CA VAL A 136 -8.69 6.66 -1.09
C VAL A 136 -9.58 5.70 -1.86
N CYS A 137 -9.89 4.56 -1.26
CA CYS A 137 -10.63 3.49 -1.90
C CYS A 137 -11.85 3.09 -1.06
N ASP A 138 -13.00 2.86 -1.71
CA ASP A 138 -14.14 2.18 -1.11
C ASP A 138 -14.16 0.74 -1.60
N ILE A 139 -13.63 -0.18 -0.79
CA ILE A 139 -13.43 -1.59 -1.14
C ILE A 139 -14.72 -2.37 -0.90
N PRO A 140 -15.29 -3.06 -1.92
CA PRO A 140 -16.45 -3.91 -1.72
C PRO A 140 -16.16 -5.02 -0.70
N ILE A 141 -17.05 -5.20 0.28
CA ILE A 141 -16.84 -6.20 1.36
C ILE A 141 -16.69 -7.63 0.81
N LYS A 142 -17.37 -7.93 -0.29
CA LYS A 142 -17.25 -9.23 -0.99
C LYS A 142 -15.85 -9.53 -1.55
N CYS A 143 -14.98 -8.53 -1.66
CA CYS A 143 -13.58 -8.69 -2.09
C CYS A 143 -12.65 -9.09 -0.94
N ILE A 144 -13.16 -9.11 0.29
CA ILE A 144 -12.41 -9.42 1.51
C ILE A 144 -12.93 -10.77 2.04
N SER A 145 -12.01 -11.65 2.44
CA SER A 145 -12.41 -12.97 2.94
C SER A 145 -13.21 -12.84 4.25
N LYS A 146 -14.19 -13.73 4.45
CA LYS A 146 -15.01 -13.76 5.67
C LYS A 146 -14.16 -13.86 6.93
N LEU A 147 -13.10 -14.67 6.90
CA LEU A 147 -12.15 -14.81 8.01
C LEU A 147 -11.46 -13.49 8.36
N ARG A 148 -11.02 -12.73 7.35
CA ARG A 148 -10.38 -11.42 7.56
C ARG A 148 -11.37 -10.38 8.08
N LEU A 149 -12.62 -10.40 7.60
CA LEU A 149 -13.68 -9.52 8.13
C LEU A 149 -13.99 -9.82 9.60
N GLN A 150 -14.11 -11.09 9.98
CA GLN A 150 -14.34 -11.49 11.37
C GLN A 150 -13.17 -11.12 12.30
N GLY A 151 -11.94 -11.26 11.81
CA GLY A 151 -10.75 -10.77 12.52
C GLY A 151 -10.82 -9.27 12.75
N LEU A 152 -11.14 -8.51 11.71
CA LEU A 152 -11.26 -7.06 11.79
C LEU A 152 -12.37 -6.60 12.74
N GLU A 153 -13.55 -7.23 12.72
CA GLU A 153 -14.64 -6.94 13.67
C GLU A 153 -14.18 -7.12 15.12
N LYS A 154 -13.44 -8.20 15.39
CA LYS A 154 -12.87 -8.50 16.70
C LYS A 154 -11.83 -7.45 17.11
N ASP A 155 -10.94 -7.05 16.20
CA ASP A 155 -9.91 -6.05 16.47
C ASP A 155 -10.51 -4.68 16.77
N ILE A 156 -11.53 -4.25 16.00
CA ILE A 156 -12.27 -3.01 16.23
C ILE A 156 -12.91 -3.00 17.62
N TRP A 157 -13.58 -4.11 17.99
CA TRP A 157 -14.25 -4.23 19.28
C TRP A 157 -13.26 -4.16 20.44
N HIS A 158 -12.13 -4.86 20.36
CA HIS A 158 -11.13 -4.90 21.44
C HIS A 158 -10.16 -3.73 21.43
N ARG A 159 -10.33 -2.74 20.54
CA ARG A 159 -9.36 -1.65 20.31
C ARG A 159 -7.96 -2.19 20.04
N ASN A 160 -7.87 -3.37 19.44
CA ASN A 160 -6.59 -3.96 19.10
C ASN A 160 -6.00 -3.18 17.92
N THR A 161 -4.77 -2.69 18.10
CA THR A 161 -4.07 -1.90 17.09
C THR A 161 -3.19 -2.75 16.19
N ALA A 162 -3.17 -4.07 16.37
CA ALA A 162 -2.20 -4.95 15.74
C ALA A 162 -2.30 -4.98 14.21
N ASP A 163 -3.50 -4.89 13.62
CA ASP A 163 -3.67 -4.86 12.17
C ASP A 163 -4.86 -3.99 11.73
N ARG A 164 -4.61 -2.69 11.55
CA ARG A 164 -5.56 -1.75 10.93
C ARG A 164 -5.46 -1.77 9.40
N SER A 165 -5.31 -2.94 8.81
CA SER A 165 -5.15 -3.10 7.37
C SER A 165 -6.05 -4.18 6.81
N ILE A 166 -6.35 -4.05 5.52
CA ILE A 166 -6.95 -5.09 4.71
C ILE A 166 -6.06 -5.32 3.50
N ALA A 167 -6.17 -6.52 2.93
CA ALA A 167 -5.46 -6.86 1.71
C ALA A 167 -6.42 -7.48 0.69
N VAL A 168 -6.31 -7.03 -0.56
CA VAL A 168 -7.15 -7.47 -1.68
C VAL A 168 -6.30 -7.71 -2.93
N CYS A 169 -6.78 -8.53 -3.85
CA CYS A 169 -6.02 -8.86 -5.07
C CYS A 169 -6.03 -7.70 -6.09
N ASN A 170 -7.08 -6.89 -6.10
CA ASN A 170 -7.22 -5.73 -6.97
C ASN A 170 -8.10 -4.65 -6.32
N VAL A 171 -7.93 -3.41 -6.77
CA VAL A 171 -8.88 -2.33 -6.54
C VAL A 171 -9.28 -1.81 -7.90
N ARG A 172 -10.58 -1.81 -8.23
CA ARG A 172 -11.04 -1.40 -9.55
C ARG A 172 -11.05 0.14 -9.65
N PRO A 173 -10.93 0.71 -10.87
CA PRO A 173 -11.03 2.15 -11.10
C PRO A 173 -12.19 2.84 -10.37
N GLN A 174 -13.39 2.28 -10.45
CA GLN A 174 -14.62 2.83 -9.85
C GLN A 174 -14.66 2.76 -8.32
N ASP A 175 -13.74 2.01 -7.71
CA ASP A 175 -13.61 1.88 -6.27
C ASP A 175 -12.56 2.89 -5.73
N ILE A 176 -11.80 3.58 -6.60
CA ILE A 176 -10.94 4.71 -6.25
C ILE A 176 -11.78 5.99 -6.20
N ILE A 177 -11.84 6.61 -5.03
CA ILE A 177 -12.65 7.78 -4.76
C ILE A 177 -11.84 9.06 -5.00
N GLU A 178 -10.63 9.10 -4.46
CA GLU A 178 -9.79 10.29 -4.44
C GLU A 178 -8.32 9.90 -4.43
N ILE A 179 -7.48 10.79 -4.96
CA ILE A 179 -6.03 10.70 -4.82
C ILE A 179 -5.60 11.97 -4.11
N ILE A 180 -5.08 11.81 -2.89
CA ILE A 180 -4.64 12.89 -2.01
C ILE A 180 -3.13 13.00 -2.14
N TYR A 181 -2.64 14.21 -2.37
CA TYR A 181 -1.22 14.53 -2.28
C TYR A 181 -0.95 15.17 -0.92
N PRO A 182 -0.50 14.41 0.10
CA PRO A 182 -0.27 14.96 1.43
C PRO A 182 0.82 16.03 1.39
N THR A 183 0.73 16.99 2.30
CA THR A 183 1.71 18.07 2.49
C THR A 183 2.26 18.01 3.91
N GLY A 184 3.45 18.56 4.13
CA GLY A 184 4.08 18.67 5.45
C GLY A 184 5.27 17.74 5.59
N THR A 185 5.61 17.37 6.82
CA THR A 185 6.78 16.53 7.12
C THR A 185 6.38 15.24 7.82
N VAL A 186 7.09 14.17 7.49
CA VAL A 186 7.04 12.88 8.21
C VAL A 186 8.44 12.48 8.64
N GLU A 187 8.55 11.79 9.76
CA GLU A 187 9.82 11.18 10.17
C GLU A 187 10.05 9.88 9.39
N ASP A 188 11.16 9.80 8.65
CA ASP A 188 11.58 8.57 7.99
C ASP A 188 11.89 7.49 9.05
N PRO A 189 11.17 6.36 9.05
CA PRO A 189 11.26 5.40 10.14
C PRO A 189 12.63 4.72 10.21
N TYR A 190 13.41 4.75 9.12
CA TYR A 190 14.70 4.08 9.04
C TYR A 190 15.91 5.02 9.19
N THR A 191 15.77 6.31 8.84
CA THR A 191 16.87 7.28 8.99
C THR A 191 16.66 8.25 10.16
N LYS A 192 15.43 8.34 10.68
CA LYS A 192 15.01 9.31 11.72
C LYS A 192 15.10 10.78 11.30
N PHE A 193 15.28 11.04 10.00
CA PHE A 193 15.24 12.38 9.45
C PHE A 193 13.84 12.79 9.01
N GLN A 194 13.58 14.09 9.00
CA GLN A 194 12.33 14.63 8.47
C GLN A 194 12.35 14.60 6.93
N TYR A 195 11.28 14.09 6.34
CA TYR A 195 11.05 14.07 4.90
C TYR A 195 9.84 14.95 4.56
N ASN A 196 10.01 15.85 3.59
CA ASN A 196 8.94 16.70 3.08
C ASN A 196 8.09 15.92 2.07
N LEU A 197 6.78 15.84 2.32
CA LEU A 197 5.78 15.23 1.43
C LEU A 197 5.32 16.18 0.32
#